data_AF-A0A6N4V3T8-F1
#
_entry.id   AF-A0A6N4V3T8-F1
#
_cell.length_a   1.000
_cell.length_b   1.000
_cell.length_c   1.000
_cell.angle_alpha   90.00
_cell.angle_beta   90.00
_cell.angle_gamma   90.00
#
_symmetry.space_group_name_H-M   'P 1'
#
loop_
_entity.id
_entity.type
_entity.pdbx_description
1 polymer ?
#
loop_
_entity_poly.entity_id
_entity_poly.type
_entity_poly.pdbx_seq_one_letter_code
_entity_poly.pdbx_strand_id
1 'polypeptide(L)'
;MTATQTARETFDALTARTDTLTDAELDEFWATLAPATIDFMIGEWKGGEFHTGHKANGFMTRLNWFGKTFHSATDAKPLVCLDADGTRFSNTEAMNGEASLWMEEFRGELVASMVYDGKPVHDHFKVIDDNAVLGIMNGKGALDTSSGTPRHLYFYLERV
;
A
#
# COMPACT_ATOMS: atom_id res chain seq x y z
N MET A 1 15.87 26.32 -15.54
CA MET A 1 15.83 24.86 -15.39
C MET A 1 15.28 24.59 -14.02
N THR A 2 14.00 24.21 -13.91
CA THR A 2 13.45 23.69 -12.66
C THR A 2 14.14 22.36 -12.38
N ALA A 3 14.77 22.23 -11.21
CA ALA A 3 15.34 20.95 -10.80
C ALA A 3 14.21 19.91 -10.76
N THR A 4 14.41 18.75 -11.37
CA THR A 4 13.48 17.63 -11.25
C THR A 4 13.49 17.16 -9.81
N GLN A 5 12.33 17.24 -9.15
CA GLN A 5 12.14 16.74 -7.79
C GLN A 5 12.36 15.22 -7.76
N THR A 6 13.06 14.72 -6.76
CA THR A 6 13.27 13.29 -6.53
C THR A 6 11.97 12.61 -6.07
N ALA A 7 11.87 11.29 -6.26
CA ALA A 7 10.70 10.53 -5.78
C ALA A 7 10.47 10.68 -4.27
N ARG A 8 11.55 10.73 -3.47
CA ARG A 8 11.50 10.98 -2.03
C ARG A 8 10.93 12.36 -1.70
N GLU A 9 11.40 13.41 -2.35
CA GLU A 9 10.88 14.77 -2.12
C GLU A 9 9.39 14.89 -2.49
N THR A 10 8.95 14.23 -3.57
CA THR A 10 7.52 14.16 -3.93
C THR A 10 6.72 13.39 -2.87
N PHE A 11 7.23 12.25 -2.41
CA PHE A 11 6.60 11.45 -1.36
C PHE A 11 6.46 12.23 -0.04
N ASP A 12 7.51 12.90 0.40
CA ASP A 12 7.51 13.71 1.62
C ASP A 12 6.51 14.88 1.50
N ALA A 13 6.43 15.52 0.33
CA ALA A 13 5.45 16.57 0.07
C ALA A 13 4.00 16.04 0.11
N LEU A 14 3.73 14.88 -0.48
CA LEU A 14 2.40 14.26 -0.48
C LEU A 14 1.97 13.80 0.91
N THR A 15 2.88 13.21 1.69
CA THR A 15 2.58 12.72 3.05
C THR A 15 2.41 13.85 4.07
N ALA A 16 3.03 15.02 3.84
CA ALA A 16 2.86 16.21 4.68
C ALA A 16 1.55 16.98 4.44
N ARG A 17 0.80 16.66 3.37
CA ARG A 17 -0.47 17.34 3.04
C ARG A 17 -1.54 17.02 4.09
N THR A 18 -2.29 18.04 4.48
CA THR A 18 -3.41 17.93 5.44
C THR A 18 -4.79 17.98 4.78
N ASP A 19 -4.83 18.39 3.51
CA ASP A 19 -6.02 18.39 2.67
C ASP A 19 -6.16 17.07 1.89
N THR A 20 -7.34 16.85 1.32
CA THR A 20 -7.62 15.64 0.53
C THR A 20 -6.81 15.64 -0.77
N LEU A 21 -6.09 14.56 -1.02
CA LEU A 21 -5.38 14.31 -2.27
C LEU A 21 -6.34 13.78 -3.34
N THR A 22 -6.08 14.11 -4.59
CA THR A 22 -6.81 13.50 -5.71
C THR A 22 -6.18 12.16 -6.11
N ASP A 23 -6.98 11.24 -6.65
CA ASP A 23 -6.45 9.98 -7.19
C ASP A 23 -5.48 10.26 -8.35
N ALA A 24 -5.72 11.31 -9.13
CA ALA A 24 -4.88 11.71 -10.26
C ALA A 24 -3.47 12.12 -9.83
N GLU A 25 -3.31 12.89 -8.75
CA GLU A 25 -1.99 13.25 -8.21
C GLU A 25 -1.17 12.00 -7.85
N LEU A 26 -1.81 11.00 -7.24
CA LEU A 26 -1.15 9.76 -6.84
C LEU A 26 -0.88 8.82 -8.02
N ASP A 27 -1.75 8.85 -9.04
CA ASP A 27 -1.55 8.14 -10.30
C ASP A 27 -0.37 8.70 -11.10
N GLU A 28 -0.25 10.03 -11.16
CA GLU A 28 0.89 10.71 -11.77
C GLU A 28 2.18 10.36 -11.03
N PHE A 29 2.17 10.36 -9.70
CA PHE A 29 3.34 9.95 -8.92
C PHE A 29 3.71 8.47 -9.17
N TRP A 30 2.74 7.56 -9.12
CA TRP A 30 2.92 6.12 -9.41
C TRP A 30 3.57 5.89 -10.78
N ALA A 31 3.18 6.65 -11.80
CA ALA A 31 3.72 6.53 -13.15
C ALA A 31 5.22 6.88 -13.25
N THR A 32 5.76 7.63 -12.28
CA THR A 32 7.19 7.98 -12.24
C THR A 32 8.06 6.91 -11.58
N LEU A 33 7.45 5.99 -10.82
CA LEU A 33 8.17 5.04 -9.96
C LEU A 33 8.50 3.74 -10.70
N ALA A 34 9.57 3.07 -10.24
CA ALA A 34 9.94 1.76 -10.75
C ALA A 34 9.12 0.63 -10.08
N PRO A 35 8.77 -0.44 -10.80
CA PRO A 35 8.20 -1.66 -10.23
C PRO A 35 9.01 -2.22 -9.06
N ALA A 36 8.35 -2.59 -7.96
CA ALA A 36 8.99 -3.37 -6.90
C ALA A 36 9.15 -4.84 -7.33
N THR A 37 10.17 -5.50 -6.79
CA THR A 37 10.36 -6.96 -6.89
C THR A 37 9.93 -7.64 -5.59
N ILE A 38 9.67 -8.95 -5.65
CA ILE A 38 9.37 -9.74 -4.45
C ILE A 38 10.52 -9.62 -3.43
N ASP A 39 11.76 -9.78 -3.88
CA ASP A 39 12.95 -9.68 -3.02
C ASP A 39 13.07 -8.32 -2.35
N PHE A 40 12.71 -7.24 -3.07
CA PHE A 40 12.69 -5.90 -2.48
C PHE A 40 11.64 -5.81 -1.35
N MET A 41 10.48 -6.44 -1.51
CA MET A 41 9.41 -6.36 -0.52
C MET A 41 9.68 -7.17 0.75
N ILE A 42 10.62 -8.12 0.75
CA ILE A 42 10.94 -8.91 1.95
C ILE A 42 11.42 -8.00 3.09
N GLY A 43 10.85 -8.21 4.28
CA GLY A 43 11.13 -7.44 5.49
C GLY A 43 9.89 -6.91 6.22
N GLU A 44 10.14 -6.07 7.22
CA GLU A 44 9.11 -5.40 8.02
C GLU A 44 8.91 -3.97 7.53
N TRP A 45 7.65 -3.56 7.47
CA TRP A 45 7.24 -2.27 6.95
C TRP A 45 6.21 -1.63 7.86
N LYS A 46 6.42 -0.37 8.21
CA LYS A 46 5.42 0.50 8.83
C LYS A 46 4.55 1.10 7.74
N GLY A 47 3.23 1.07 7.92
CA GLY A 47 2.29 1.58 6.93
C GLY A 47 1.69 2.94 7.26
N GLY A 48 1.27 3.63 6.22
CA GLY A 48 0.41 4.82 6.29
C GLY A 48 -0.48 4.91 5.06
N GLU A 49 -1.52 5.75 5.11
CA GLU A 49 -2.47 5.92 4.02
C GLU A 49 -2.47 7.33 3.45
N PHE A 50 -2.78 7.46 2.16
CA PHE A 50 -3.10 8.76 1.56
C PHE A 50 -4.61 8.98 1.64
N HIS A 51 -5.00 10.19 2.06
CA HIS A 51 -6.39 10.56 2.26
C HIS A 51 -6.98 11.11 0.95
N THR A 52 -7.61 10.24 0.15
CA THR A 52 -8.30 10.64 -1.10
C THR A 52 -9.82 10.70 -0.95
N GLY A 53 -10.34 10.39 0.24
CA GLY A 53 -11.78 10.24 0.47
C GLY A 53 -12.34 8.91 -0.03
N HIS A 54 -11.48 7.91 -0.24
CA HIS A 54 -11.89 6.54 -0.55
C HIS A 54 -12.67 5.93 0.62
N LYS A 55 -13.70 5.12 0.37
CA LYS A 55 -14.56 4.50 1.41
C LYS A 55 -13.80 3.75 2.53
N ALA A 56 -12.59 3.28 2.23
CA ALA A 56 -11.74 2.53 3.15
C ALA A 56 -10.80 3.41 3.98
N ASN A 57 -10.67 4.72 3.68
CA ASN A 57 -9.84 5.60 4.50
C ASN A 57 -10.30 5.60 5.97
N GLY A 58 -9.34 5.61 6.90
CA GLY A 58 -9.54 5.50 8.34
C GLY A 58 -9.82 4.08 8.84
N PHE A 59 -9.92 3.07 7.97
CA PHE A 59 -10.05 1.66 8.38
C PHE A 59 -8.80 1.19 9.14
N MET A 60 -7.61 1.54 8.65
CA MET A 60 -6.35 1.12 9.25
C MET A 60 -6.15 1.68 10.66
N THR A 61 -6.53 2.95 10.88
CA THR A 61 -6.53 3.57 12.21
C THR A 61 -7.44 2.84 13.20
N ARG A 62 -8.63 2.38 12.76
CA ARG A 62 -9.55 1.63 13.61
C ARG A 62 -9.01 0.25 14.03
N LEU A 63 -8.14 -0.34 13.21
CA LEU A 63 -7.50 -1.62 13.49
C LEU A 63 -6.21 -1.50 14.31
N ASN A 64 -5.80 -0.29 14.69
CA ASN A 64 -4.47 -0.04 15.27
C ASN A 64 -3.35 -0.67 14.41
N TRP A 65 -3.48 -0.49 13.10
CA TRP A 65 -2.58 -1.10 12.11
C TRP A 65 -1.20 -0.46 12.18
N PHE A 66 -0.18 -1.30 12.35
CA PHE A 66 1.23 -0.90 12.31
C PHE A 66 1.76 -0.92 10.87
N GLY A 67 1.45 -1.97 10.11
CA GLY A 67 1.98 -2.15 8.77
C GLY A 67 1.94 -3.60 8.28
N LYS A 68 2.95 -4.00 7.51
CA LYS A 68 3.03 -5.32 6.87
C LYS A 68 4.37 -5.98 7.15
N THR A 69 4.38 -7.30 7.19
CA THR A 69 5.62 -8.09 7.26
C THR A 69 5.61 -9.13 6.15
N PHE A 70 6.69 -9.20 5.37
CA PHE A 70 6.88 -10.17 4.32
C PHE A 70 8.07 -11.05 4.68
N HIS A 71 7.80 -12.26 5.18
CA HIS A 71 8.85 -13.23 5.52
C HIS A 71 9.37 -13.94 4.27
N SER A 72 8.49 -14.23 3.30
CA SER A 72 8.84 -14.80 2.00
C SER A 72 7.74 -14.53 0.98
N ALA A 73 7.93 -14.96 -0.27
CA ALA A 73 6.92 -14.84 -1.32
C ALA A 73 5.58 -15.50 -0.92
N THR A 74 5.60 -16.63 -0.22
CA THR A 74 4.38 -17.34 0.21
C THR A 74 4.04 -17.10 1.69
N ASP A 75 4.78 -16.17 2.31
CA ASP A 75 4.96 -15.83 3.72
C ASP A 75 4.59 -14.38 4.07
N ALA A 76 3.36 -13.88 3.88
CA ALA A 76 3.07 -12.45 4.11
C ALA A 76 1.99 -12.19 5.18
N LYS A 77 2.28 -11.26 6.10
CA LYS A 77 1.38 -10.76 7.15
C LYS A 77 0.83 -9.39 6.71
N PRO A 78 -0.35 -9.33 6.08
CA PRO A 78 -0.85 -8.11 5.43
C PRO A 78 -1.34 -7.04 6.42
N LEU A 79 -1.68 -7.45 7.64
CA LEU A 79 -2.25 -6.63 8.69
C LEU A 79 -1.55 -6.91 10.02
N VAL A 80 -0.34 -6.37 10.16
CA VAL A 80 0.34 -6.34 11.47
C VAL A 80 -0.29 -5.22 12.29
N CYS A 81 -0.96 -5.57 13.38
CA CYS A 81 -1.65 -4.65 14.29
C CYS A 81 -0.98 -4.66 15.66
N LEU A 82 -1.26 -3.62 16.46
CA LEU A 82 -0.82 -3.54 17.85
C LEU A 82 -1.98 -3.85 18.80
N ASP A 83 -1.74 -4.74 19.77
CA ASP A 83 -2.68 -4.98 20.86
C ASP A 83 -2.63 -3.87 21.94
N ALA A 84 -3.37 -4.05 23.04
CA ALA A 84 -3.45 -3.08 24.12
C ALA A 84 -2.11 -2.81 24.83
N ASP A 85 -1.19 -3.79 24.80
CA ASP A 85 0.14 -3.69 25.41
C ASP A 85 1.18 -3.18 24.39
N GLY A 86 0.78 -2.90 23.14
CA GLY A 86 1.67 -2.47 22.07
C GLY A 86 2.42 -3.62 21.39
N THR A 87 2.00 -4.88 21.61
CA THR A 87 2.61 -6.05 20.97
C THR A 87 2.06 -6.22 19.55
N ARG A 88 2.96 -6.50 18.60
CA ARG A 88 2.61 -6.74 17.19
C ARG A 88 2.02 -8.14 17.01
N PHE A 89 0.91 -8.25 16.29
CA PHE A 89 0.32 -9.53 15.88
C PHE A 89 -0.24 -9.46 14.44
N SER A 90 -0.34 -10.60 13.77
CA SER A 90 -1.00 -10.72 12.45
C SER A 90 -2.51 -10.82 12.65
N ASN A 91 -3.26 -9.80 12.25
CA ASN A 91 -4.73 -9.76 12.37
C ASN A 91 -5.38 -10.49 11.18
N THR A 92 -5.43 -11.81 11.26
CA THR A 92 -6.03 -12.66 10.22
C THR A 92 -7.55 -12.55 10.16
N GLU A 93 -8.21 -12.13 11.25
CA GLU A 93 -9.67 -11.99 11.30
C GLU A 93 -10.18 -10.85 10.40
N ALA A 94 -9.47 -9.72 10.37
CA ALA A 94 -9.90 -8.53 9.63
C ALA A 94 -10.04 -8.76 8.11
N MET A 95 -9.20 -9.63 7.54
CA MET A 95 -9.22 -9.96 6.10
C MET A 95 -9.34 -11.46 5.83
N ASN A 96 -9.82 -12.25 6.80
CA ASN A 96 -10.10 -13.68 6.66
C ASN A 96 -8.89 -14.51 6.18
N GLY A 97 -7.68 -14.19 6.64
CA GLY A 97 -6.47 -14.90 6.27
C GLY A 97 -5.22 -14.02 6.24
N GLU A 98 -4.17 -14.58 5.65
CA GLU A 98 -2.90 -13.92 5.41
C GLU A 98 -2.79 -13.53 3.94
N ALA A 99 -1.57 -13.52 3.39
CA ALA A 99 -1.33 -13.18 2.01
C ALA A 99 -0.07 -13.85 1.46
N SER A 100 0.10 -13.71 0.15
CA SER A 100 1.32 -14.07 -0.59
C SER A 100 1.69 -12.97 -1.59
N LEU A 101 2.96 -12.90 -1.97
CA LEU A 101 3.48 -12.02 -3.00
C LEU A 101 3.57 -12.77 -4.34
N TRP A 102 3.08 -12.12 -5.39
CA TRP A 102 3.17 -12.59 -6.76
C TRP A 102 3.61 -11.44 -7.68
N MET A 103 4.17 -11.78 -8.83
CA MET A 103 4.34 -10.80 -9.90
C MET A 103 3.03 -10.73 -10.68
N GLU A 104 2.35 -9.59 -10.63
CA GLU A 104 1.12 -9.34 -11.38
C GLU A 104 1.33 -8.18 -12.35
N GLU A 105 0.63 -8.21 -13.48
CA GLU A 105 0.57 -7.07 -14.37
C GLU A 105 -0.44 -6.05 -13.82
N PHE A 106 -0.01 -4.81 -13.67
CA PHE A 106 -0.87 -3.70 -13.33
C PHE A 106 -0.44 -2.44 -14.09
N ARG A 107 -1.35 -1.88 -14.90
CA ARG A 107 -1.15 -0.67 -15.71
C ARG A 107 -0.02 -0.77 -16.74
N GLY A 108 0.16 -1.95 -17.32
CA GLY A 108 1.13 -2.26 -18.36
C GLY A 108 2.49 -2.74 -17.84
N GLU A 109 2.66 -2.91 -16.52
CA GLU A 109 3.93 -3.25 -15.89
C GLU A 109 3.79 -4.47 -14.97
N LEU A 110 4.79 -5.36 -14.96
CA LEU A 110 4.88 -6.43 -13.95
C LEU A 110 5.42 -5.84 -12.65
N VAL A 111 4.62 -5.92 -11.58
CA VAL A 111 4.93 -5.37 -10.26
C VAL A 111 4.73 -6.43 -9.18
N ALA A 112 5.60 -6.45 -8.17
CA ALA A 112 5.35 -7.25 -6.98
C ALA A 112 4.03 -6.81 -6.35
N SER A 113 3.17 -7.78 -6.09
CA SER A 113 1.80 -7.57 -5.62
C SER A 113 1.48 -8.53 -4.51
N MET A 114 0.95 -8.02 -3.40
CA MET A 114 0.48 -8.87 -2.31
C MET A 114 -0.98 -9.24 -2.55
N VAL A 115 -1.26 -10.53 -2.65
CA VAL A 115 -2.59 -11.10 -2.88
C VAL A 115 -3.09 -11.67 -1.55
N TYR A 116 -4.24 -11.18 -1.10
CA TYR A 116 -4.85 -11.64 0.14
C TYR A 116 -5.49 -13.01 -0.06
N ASP A 117 -5.27 -13.94 0.87
CA ASP A 117 -5.82 -15.30 0.77
C ASP A 117 -7.34 -15.31 0.99
N GLY A 118 -7.81 -14.45 1.90
CA GLY A 118 -9.19 -14.44 2.38
C GLY A 118 -10.15 -13.50 1.66
N LYS A 119 -9.63 -12.60 0.81
CA LYS A 119 -10.40 -11.53 0.15
C LYS A 119 -9.88 -11.30 -1.27
N PRO A 120 -10.74 -10.94 -2.23
CA PRO A 120 -10.32 -10.59 -3.58
C PRO A 120 -9.72 -9.16 -3.61
N VAL A 121 -8.58 -9.01 -2.93
CA VAL A 121 -7.82 -7.76 -2.74
C VAL A 121 -6.36 -8.01 -3.08
N HIS A 122 -5.78 -7.07 -3.81
CA HIS A 122 -4.43 -7.12 -4.36
C HIS A 122 -3.77 -5.78 -4.07
N ASP A 123 -2.60 -5.77 -3.46
CA ASP A 123 -1.81 -4.57 -3.15
C ASP A 123 -0.61 -4.54 -4.10
N HIS A 124 -0.60 -3.64 -5.08
CA HIS A 124 0.49 -3.48 -6.06
C HIS A 124 1.54 -2.50 -5.54
N PHE A 125 2.84 -2.80 -5.69
CA PHE A 125 3.92 -1.97 -5.13
C PHE A 125 4.87 -1.37 -6.18
N LYS A 126 5.20 -0.09 -5.98
CA LYS A 126 6.29 0.59 -6.70
C LYS A 126 7.25 1.28 -5.73
N VAL A 127 8.53 1.28 -6.10
CA VAL A 127 9.64 1.75 -5.27
C VAL A 127 9.72 3.26 -5.31
N ILE A 128 9.67 3.90 -4.13
CA ILE A 128 9.96 5.33 -3.96
C ILE A 128 11.48 5.51 -3.81
N ASP A 129 12.08 4.72 -2.91
CA ASP A 129 13.52 4.56 -2.73
C ASP A 129 13.82 3.26 -1.96
N ASP A 130 15.05 3.06 -1.50
CA ASP A 130 15.48 1.86 -0.78
C ASP A 130 14.64 1.55 0.48
N ASN A 131 13.98 2.55 1.06
CA ASN A 131 13.27 2.46 2.33
C ASN A 131 11.76 2.68 2.23
N ALA A 132 11.22 3.02 1.06
CA ALA A 132 9.78 3.26 0.91
C ALA A 132 9.19 2.74 -0.41
N VAL A 133 7.93 2.30 -0.33
CA VAL A 133 7.11 1.97 -1.50
C VAL A 133 5.76 2.66 -1.45
N LEU A 134 5.25 2.96 -2.64
CA LEU A 134 3.87 3.33 -2.88
C LEU A 134 3.06 2.06 -3.15
N GLY A 135 1.90 1.93 -2.51
CA GLY A 135 0.96 0.83 -2.66
C GLY A 135 -0.36 1.28 -3.25
N ILE A 136 -0.88 0.53 -4.22
CA ILE A 136 -2.23 0.69 -4.77
C ILE A 136 -3.03 -0.57 -4.47
N MET A 137 -4.12 -0.42 -3.70
CA MET A 137 -5.04 -1.52 -3.42
C MET A 137 -6.09 -1.62 -4.53
N ASN A 138 -6.15 -2.80 -5.13
CA ASN A 138 -7.00 -3.18 -6.25
C ASN A 138 -7.77 -4.48 -5.92
N GLY A 139 -8.65 -4.89 -6.83
CA GLY A 139 -9.45 -6.11 -6.72
C GLY A 139 -10.91 -5.81 -6.39
N LYS A 140 -11.77 -6.81 -6.64
CA LYS A 140 -13.22 -6.70 -6.47
C LYS A 140 -13.63 -6.30 -5.05
N GLY A 141 -12.83 -6.70 -4.04
CA GLY A 141 -13.08 -6.36 -2.64
C GLY A 141 -12.60 -4.96 -2.25
N ALA A 142 -11.72 -4.36 -3.04
CA ALA A 142 -11.08 -3.08 -2.72
C ALA A 142 -11.74 -1.89 -3.40
N LEU A 143 -12.08 -2.02 -4.69
CA LEU A 143 -12.54 -0.89 -5.51
C LEU A 143 -13.75 -0.17 -4.91
N ASP A 144 -13.65 1.15 -4.83
CA ASP A 144 -14.76 2.03 -4.47
C ASP A 144 -15.48 2.53 -5.72
N THR A 145 -16.72 2.08 -5.91
CA THR A 145 -17.57 2.45 -7.04
C THR A 145 -18.68 3.43 -6.65
N SER A 146 -18.68 3.93 -5.41
CA SER A 146 -19.75 4.80 -4.88
C SER A 146 -19.91 6.11 -5.65
N SER A 147 -18.82 6.59 -6.27
CA SER A 147 -18.80 7.81 -7.10
C SER A 147 -19.29 7.60 -8.55
N GLY A 148 -19.54 6.34 -8.96
CA GLY A 148 -19.81 5.97 -10.35
C GLY A 148 -18.55 5.71 -11.19
N THR A 149 -17.37 6.13 -10.73
CA THR A 149 -16.07 5.76 -11.29
C THR A 149 -15.33 4.85 -10.28
N PRO A 150 -14.78 3.70 -10.68
CA PRO A 150 -13.98 2.86 -9.78
C PRO A 150 -12.73 3.61 -9.32
N ARG A 151 -12.55 3.69 -8.00
CA ARG A 151 -11.40 4.33 -7.34
C ARG A 151 -10.60 3.27 -6.59
N HIS A 152 -9.27 3.43 -6.59
CA HIS A 152 -8.36 2.63 -5.77
C HIS A 152 -8.11 3.31 -4.42
N LEU A 153 -7.62 2.54 -3.45
CA LEU A 153 -7.01 3.09 -2.24
C LEU A 153 -5.50 3.18 -2.45
N TYR A 154 -4.92 4.29 -2.00
CA TYR A 154 -3.48 4.52 -2.05
C TYR A 154 -2.92 4.54 -0.64
N PHE A 155 -1.79 3.88 -0.46
CA PHE A 155 -1.09 3.79 0.81
C PHE A 155 0.42 3.75 0.57
N TYR A 156 1.20 3.83 1.64
CA TYR A 156 2.65 3.71 1.56
C TYR A 156 3.15 2.81 2.66
N LEU A 157 4.35 2.29 2.45
CA LEU A 157 5.08 1.47 3.40
C LEU A 157 6.50 2.01 3.52
N GLU A 158 6.99 2.16 4.73
CA GLU A 158 8.36 2.52 5.05
C GLU A 158 9.04 1.39 5.82
N ARG A 159 10.29 1.07 5.49
CA ARG A 159 11.05 0.02 6.20
C ARG A 159 11.20 0.37 7.68
N VAL A 160 11.18 -0.67 8.52
CA VAL A 160 11.42 -0.59 9.98
C VAL A 160 12.91 -0.70 10.29
#